data_AF-A0A3L8GF54-F1
#
_entry.id   AF-A0A3L8GF54-F1
#
_cell.length_a   1.000
_cell.length_b   1.000
_cell.length_c   1.000
_cell.angle_alpha   90.00
_cell.angle_beta   90.00
_cell.angle_gamma   90.00
#
_symmetry.space_group_name_H-M   'P 1'
#
loop_
_entity.id
_entity.type
_entity.pdbx_description
1 polymer ?
#
loop_
_entity_poly.entity_id
_entity_poly.type
_entity_poly.pdbx_seq_one_letter_code
_entity_poly.pdbx_strand_id
1 'polypeptide(L)'
;MKTKKLLPFLATGIFATTTLVGCSSNQPASNGLSQGKTVGFVQLANENKERIWFDVLDSNEDGEISKDDKVKRIVAIQSGKVDIFHIYDADLSEFREKTGDEILAFAKKSDKKYVEEEVADVINTLNITIEGYEKDLIKYTAEEKETPGFNKDNIEFINKRLPLIQQRLKEVKELDYGDIKALYSNYSIKATVGTDSSGNNVASETVYFPKPFDSIDLNIENIESFSDTPVIDKLADTYYKVGIQVQGDVYKQSYAGYQFDSKYFFITTSLDSSVNLGLDTLDTKNITEE
;
A
#
# COMPACT_ATOMS: atom_id res chain seq x y z
N MET A 1 43.84 -70.32 30.39
CA MET A 1 44.04 -68.92 30.83
C MET A 1 42.66 -68.26 30.85
N LYS A 2 42.09 -68.02 32.05
CA LYS A 2 42.04 -66.70 32.73
C LYS A 2 41.18 -65.69 31.94
N THR A 3 39.90 -65.57 32.29
CA THR A 3 39.27 -64.42 33.01
C THR A 3 39.34 -63.11 32.20
N LYS A 4 38.25 -62.36 31.97
CA LYS A 4 37.42 -61.66 32.97
C LYS A 4 36.08 -61.20 32.37
N LYS A 5 35.07 -61.09 33.24
CA LYS A 5 33.85 -60.28 33.12
C LYS A 5 34.19 -58.77 33.15
N LEU A 6 33.35 -57.92 32.55
CA LEU A 6 32.94 -56.60 33.08
C LEU A 6 31.83 -55.97 32.20
N LEU A 7 30.59 -56.06 32.67
CA LEU A 7 29.59 -54.96 32.63
C LEU A 7 29.78 -54.13 33.93
N PRO A 8 29.19 -52.94 34.16
CA PRO A 8 28.40 -52.02 33.33
C PRO A 8 28.88 -50.54 33.47
N PHE A 9 28.30 -49.57 32.75
CA PHE A 9 28.10 -48.22 33.31
C PHE A 9 26.88 -47.56 32.67
N LEU A 10 25.91 -47.22 33.52
CA LEU A 10 24.83 -46.28 33.23
C LEU A 10 25.41 -44.88 32.99
N ALA A 11 24.85 -44.15 32.03
CA ALA A 11 24.64 -42.72 32.16
C ALA A 11 23.39 -42.34 31.38
N THR A 12 22.29 -42.22 32.14
CA THR A 12 21.07 -41.54 31.77
C THR A 12 21.41 -40.10 31.39
N GLY A 13 21.18 -39.71 30.15
CA GLY A 13 21.32 -38.33 29.67
C GLY A 13 19.99 -37.84 29.13
N ILE A 14 19.15 -37.31 30.03
CA ILE A 14 17.94 -36.56 29.71
C ILE A 14 18.38 -35.29 28.96
N PHE A 15 18.11 -35.18 27.66
CA PHE A 15 18.14 -33.88 26.98
C PHE A 15 16.86 -33.12 27.34
N ALA A 16 16.86 -32.53 28.51
CA ALA A 16 15.97 -31.45 28.89
C ALA A 16 16.84 -30.23 29.14
N THR A 17 16.62 -29.19 28.35
CA THR A 17 16.85 -27.74 28.60
C THR A 17 16.98 -27.08 27.24
N THR A 18 16.32 -26.00 26.87
CA THR A 18 15.41 -25.07 27.55
C THR A 18 14.90 -24.22 26.39
N THR A 19 13.59 -24.02 26.26
CA THR A 19 13.06 -22.92 25.45
C THR A 19 13.50 -21.62 26.10
N LEU A 20 14.63 -21.07 25.66
CA LEU A 20 14.97 -19.68 25.90
C LEU A 20 14.08 -18.86 24.96
N VAL A 21 12.92 -18.45 25.49
CA VAL A 21 12.21 -17.29 24.97
C VAL A 21 13.13 -16.12 25.24
N GLY A 22 13.93 -15.74 24.23
CA GLY A 22 14.71 -14.53 24.26
C GLY A 22 13.74 -13.36 24.18
N CYS A 23 13.54 -12.66 25.30
CA CYS A 23 12.93 -11.35 25.30
C CYS A 23 13.77 -10.43 24.42
N SER A 24 13.24 -10.07 23.24
CA SER A 24 13.81 -9.01 22.41
C SER A 24 13.70 -7.69 23.16
N SER A 25 14.78 -7.26 23.79
CA SER A 25 14.89 -5.96 24.45
C SER A 25 15.45 -4.95 23.45
N ASN A 26 14.57 -4.25 22.74
CA ASN A 26 14.76 -2.86 22.28
C ASN A 26 13.45 -2.24 21.75
N GLN A 27 12.32 -2.52 22.40
CA GLN A 27 11.10 -1.73 22.22
C GLN A 27 11.01 -0.71 23.37
N PRO A 28 10.67 0.56 23.12
CA PRO A 28 10.24 1.45 24.19
C PRO A 28 9.01 0.81 24.84
N ALA A 29 9.09 0.61 26.16
CA ALA A 29 8.04 -0.03 26.93
C ALA A 29 6.73 0.77 26.84
N SER A 30 5.80 0.32 26.01
CA SER A 30 4.39 0.66 26.17
C SER A 30 3.80 -0.26 27.25
N ASN A 31 3.20 0.36 28.25
CA ASN A 31 2.61 -0.34 29.39
C ASN A 31 1.48 -1.26 28.92
N GLY A 32 1.60 -2.57 29.20
CA GLY A 32 0.48 -3.51 29.19
C GLY A 32 0.38 -4.42 27.96
N LEU A 33 1.43 -5.20 27.65
CA LEU A 33 1.30 -6.32 26.71
C LEU A 33 0.94 -7.61 27.46
N SER A 34 -0.20 -8.20 27.10
CA SER A 34 -0.62 -9.53 27.55
C SER A 34 0.37 -10.60 27.07
N GLN A 35 0.36 -11.81 27.67
CA GLN A 35 1.16 -12.99 27.27
C GLN A 35 0.77 -13.56 25.89
N GLY A 36 0.47 -12.71 24.92
CA GLY A 36 0.07 -13.07 23.56
C GLY A 36 1.25 -13.44 22.66
N LYS A 37 0.97 -14.18 21.59
CA LYS A 37 1.95 -14.49 20.54
C LYS A 37 2.22 -13.22 19.73
N THR A 38 3.48 -12.80 19.64
CA THR A 38 3.90 -11.75 18.72
C THR A 38 4.00 -12.30 17.30
N VAL A 39 3.42 -11.59 16.33
CA VAL A 39 3.43 -11.95 14.91
C VAL A 39 3.69 -10.72 14.05
N GLY A 40 4.44 -10.91 12.97
CA GLY A 40 4.71 -9.87 11.99
C GLY A 40 3.52 -9.59 11.06
N PHE A 41 3.55 -8.45 10.38
CA PHE A 41 2.50 -8.06 9.44
C PHE A 41 2.43 -9.02 8.24
N VAL A 42 3.56 -9.33 7.61
CA VAL A 42 3.65 -10.20 6.43
C VAL A 42 3.32 -11.64 6.81
N GLN A 43 3.68 -12.09 8.01
CA GLN A 43 3.21 -13.36 8.54
C GLN A 43 1.68 -13.43 8.58
N LEU A 44 1.02 -12.42 9.16
CA LEU A 44 -0.45 -12.33 9.20
C LEU A 44 -1.06 -12.24 7.79
N ALA A 45 -0.43 -11.49 6.89
CA ALA A 45 -0.89 -11.31 5.52
C ALA A 45 -0.85 -12.60 4.70
N ASN A 46 0.10 -13.49 4.98
CA ASN A 46 0.24 -14.78 4.30
C ASN A 46 -0.74 -15.87 4.79
N GLU A 47 -1.47 -15.63 5.88
CA GLU A 47 -2.47 -16.58 6.35
C GLU A 47 -3.63 -16.70 5.36
N ASN A 48 -4.23 -17.90 5.29
CA ASN A 48 -5.45 -18.11 4.53
C ASN A 48 -6.70 -17.65 5.31
N LYS A 49 -6.65 -16.42 5.81
CA LYS A 49 -7.74 -15.73 6.51
C LYS A 49 -7.83 -14.33 5.92
N GLU A 50 -9.02 -13.93 5.47
CA GLU A 50 -9.23 -12.56 4.99
C GLU A 50 -9.09 -11.58 6.15
N ARG A 51 -8.28 -10.54 5.92
CA ARG A 51 -7.99 -9.47 6.89
C ARG A 51 -8.22 -8.15 6.21
N ILE A 52 -8.93 -7.26 6.90
CA ILE A 52 -9.20 -5.91 6.44
C ILE A 52 -8.37 -4.96 7.28
N TRP A 53 -7.59 -4.14 6.61
CA TRP A 53 -6.78 -3.09 7.19
C TRP A 53 -7.24 -1.74 6.68
N PHE A 54 -7.11 -0.72 7.52
CA PHE A 54 -7.49 0.65 7.26
C PHE A 54 -6.22 1.49 7.24
N ASP A 55 -6.01 2.24 6.16
CA ASP A 55 -5.06 3.35 6.08
C ASP A 55 -5.80 4.61 6.54
N VAL A 56 -5.41 5.12 7.70
CA VAL A 56 -6.13 6.13 8.46
C VAL A 56 -5.24 7.34 8.66
N LEU A 57 -5.74 8.50 8.26
CA LEU A 57 -5.13 9.79 8.58
C LEU A 57 -5.58 10.20 9.98
N ASP A 58 -4.61 10.37 10.87
CA ASP A 58 -4.77 11.04 12.16
C ASP A 58 -5.21 12.49 11.91
N SER A 59 -6.51 12.74 12.05
CA SER A 59 -7.13 14.00 11.61
C SER A 59 -6.81 15.17 12.54
N ASN A 60 -6.48 14.90 13.81
CA ASN A 60 -6.20 15.90 14.84
C ASN A 60 -4.72 15.92 15.29
N GLU A 61 -3.89 15.05 14.72
CA GLU A 61 -2.45 14.94 14.94
C GLU A 61 -2.09 14.73 16.43
N ASP A 62 -2.92 13.99 17.15
CA ASP A 62 -2.71 13.69 18.58
C ASP A 62 -1.98 12.35 18.82
N GLY A 63 -1.76 11.55 17.76
CA GLY A 63 -1.09 10.26 17.84
C GLY A 63 -1.99 9.14 18.36
N GLU A 64 -3.29 9.36 18.51
CA GLU A 64 -4.26 8.39 19.01
C GLU A 64 -5.30 8.02 17.93
N ILE A 65 -5.75 6.76 17.94
CA ILE A 65 -6.79 6.31 17.02
C ILE A 65 -8.15 6.86 17.48
N SER A 66 -8.79 7.64 16.63
CA SER A 66 -10.07 8.31 16.92
C SER A 66 -11.17 7.95 15.93
N LYS A 67 -12.42 8.04 16.38
CA LYS A 67 -13.60 7.83 15.54
C LYS A 67 -13.71 8.80 14.36
N ASP A 68 -13.12 9.99 14.50
CA ASP A 68 -13.21 11.08 13.52
C ASP A 68 -12.02 11.06 12.54
N ASP A 69 -11.13 10.08 12.67
CA ASP A 69 -9.99 9.92 11.78
C ASP A 69 -10.43 9.46 10.40
N LYS A 70 -9.85 10.09 9.38
CA LYS A 70 -10.27 9.86 8.00
C LYS A 70 -9.65 8.58 7.46
N VAL A 71 -10.51 7.66 7.03
CA VAL A 71 -10.06 6.47 6.31
C VAL A 71 -9.74 6.88 4.89
N LYS A 72 -8.48 6.75 4.48
CA LYS A 72 -8.00 7.04 3.13
C LYS A 72 -8.10 5.83 2.24
N ARG A 73 -7.78 4.67 2.78
CA ARG A 73 -7.79 3.41 2.04
C ARG A 73 -8.25 2.25 2.91
N ILE A 74 -8.85 1.28 2.25
CA ILE A 74 -9.10 -0.04 2.83
C ILE A 74 -8.29 -1.05 2.05
N VAL A 75 -7.63 -1.95 2.76
CA VAL A 75 -6.75 -2.96 2.21
C VAL A 75 -7.27 -4.33 2.62
N ALA A 76 -7.70 -5.11 1.63
CA ALA A 76 -8.10 -6.49 1.83
C ALA A 76 -6.90 -7.40 1.57
N ILE A 77 -6.63 -8.30 2.52
CA ILE A 77 -5.45 -9.17 2.49
C ILE A 77 -5.88 -10.61 2.73
N GLN A 78 -5.46 -11.51 1.85
CA GLN A 78 -5.68 -12.95 2.03
C GLN A 78 -4.59 -13.74 1.30
N SER A 79 -4.00 -14.73 1.98
CA SER A 79 -3.02 -15.65 1.37
C SER A 79 -1.84 -14.95 0.68
N GLY A 80 -1.37 -13.84 1.25
CA GLY A 80 -0.27 -13.02 0.74
C GLY A 80 -0.65 -12.17 -0.47
N LYS A 81 -1.95 -12.07 -0.79
CA LYS A 81 -2.49 -11.22 -1.85
C LYS A 81 -3.20 -10.02 -1.27
N VAL A 82 -3.05 -8.89 -1.94
CA VAL A 82 -3.56 -7.60 -1.50
C VAL A 82 -4.42 -6.95 -2.58
N ASP A 83 -5.57 -6.44 -2.17
CA ASP A 83 -6.40 -5.52 -2.93
C ASP A 83 -6.55 -4.20 -2.16
N ILE A 84 -6.23 -3.08 -2.80
CA ILE A 84 -6.35 -1.74 -2.21
C ILE A 84 -7.60 -1.04 -2.73
N PHE A 85 -8.31 -0.29 -1.89
CA PHE A 85 -9.50 0.46 -2.26
C PHE A 85 -9.39 1.90 -1.76
N HIS A 86 -9.66 2.87 -2.63
CA HIS A 86 -9.74 4.29 -2.29
C HIS A 86 -11.04 4.62 -1.56
N ILE A 87 -10.91 5.36 -0.47
CA ILE A 87 -12.03 5.81 0.35
C ILE A 87 -12.17 7.32 0.19
N TYR A 88 -13.27 7.73 -0.48
CA TYR A 88 -13.48 9.12 -0.91
C TYR A 88 -13.78 10.04 0.27
N ASP A 89 -14.74 9.63 1.12
CA ASP A 89 -15.09 10.36 2.33
C ASP A 89 -15.73 9.40 3.34
N ALA A 90 -14.92 8.92 4.27
CA ALA A 90 -15.39 8.19 5.43
C ALA A 90 -14.43 8.44 6.60
N ASP A 91 -14.96 8.40 7.80
CA ASP A 91 -14.19 8.29 9.03
C ASP A 91 -14.27 6.86 9.59
N LEU A 92 -13.50 6.57 10.63
CA LEU A 92 -13.55 5.25 11.27
C LEU A 92 -14.93 4.94 11.87
N SER A 93 -15.70 5.95 12.28
CA SER A 93 -17.04 5.75 12.85
C SER A 93 -18.01 5.10 11.87
N GLU A 94 -17.86 5.38 10.58
CA GLU A 94 -18.68 4.79 9.51
C GLU A 94 -18.53 3.26 9.43
N PHE A 95 -17.42 2.69 9.92
CA PHE A 95 -17.17 1.24 9.86
C PHE A 95 -17.54 0.49 11.14
N ARG A 96 -18.07 1.20 12.14
CA ARG A 96 -18.52 0.61 13.40
C ARG A 96 -19.56 -0.48 13.12
N GLU A 97 -19.40 -1.61 13.79
CA GLU A 97 -20.35 -2.75 13.77
C GLU A 97 -20.57 -3.37 12.38
N LYS A 98 -19.82 -2.95 11.36
CA LYS A 98 -19.87 -3.58 10.04
C LYS A 98 -19.07 -4.88 10.02
N THR A 99 -19.63 -5.87 9.33
CA THR A 99 -18.93 -7.10 8.97
C THR A 99 -17.88 -6.83 7.89
N GLY A 100 -16.95 -7.77 7.70
CA GLY A 100 -15.95 -7.65 6.64
C GLY A 100 -16.56 -7.49 5.25
N ASP A 101 -17.60 -8.26 4.94
CA ASP A 101 -18.33 -8.17 3.68
C ASP A 101 -18.97 -6.79 3.46
N GLU A 102 -19.56 -6.20 4.50
CA GLU A 102 -20.15 -4.86 4.43
C GLU A 102 -19.09 -3.78 4.22
N ILE A 103 -17.93 -3.92 4.89
CA ILE A 103 -16.80 -3.02 4.72
C ILE A 103 -16.26 -3.11 3.28
N LEU A 104 -16.08 -4.31 2.75
CA LEU A 104 -15.59 -4.51 1.38
C LEU A 104 -16.61 -4.06 0.32
N ALA A 105 -17.91 -4.25 0.55
CA ALA A 105 -18.94 -3.73 -0.34
C ALA A 105 -18.93 -2.20 -0.39
N PHE A 106 -18.75 -1.54 0.77
CA PHE A 106 -18.55 -0.09 0.83
C PHE A 106 -17.27 0.33 0.09
N ALA A 107 -16.14 -0.32 0.37
CA ALA A 107 -14.84 -0.01 -0.21
C ALA A 107 -14.86 -0.12 -1.74
N LYS A 108 -15.43 -1.19 -2.29
CA LYS A 108 -15.58 -1.38 -3.76
C LYS A 108 -16.42 -0.27 -4.40
N LYS A 109 -17.50 0.16 -3.75
CA LYS A 109 -18.34 1.25 -4.26
C LYS A 109 -17.60 2.59 -4.23
N SER A 110 -16.88 2.86 -3.13
CA SER A 110 -16.08 4.07 -2.98
C SER A 110 -14.93 4.12 -3.99
N ASP A 111 -14.18 3.02 -4.14
CA ASP A 111 -13.05 2.94 -5.06
C ASP A 111 -13.48 3.14 -6.51
N LYS A 112 -14.59 2.52 -6.90
CA LYS A 112 -15.18 2.74 -8.22
C LYS A 112 -15.54 4.21 -8.46
N LYS A 113 -16.18 4.86 -7.48
CA LYS A 113 -16.53 6.28 -7.57
C LYS A 113 -15.27 7.16 -7.73
N TYR A 114 -14.25 6.90 -6.92
CA TYR A 114 -12.97 7.60 -6.99
C TYR A 114 -12.34 7.47 -8.38
N VAL A 115 -12.20 6.24 -8.88
CA VAL A 115 -11.63 6.00 -10.23
C VAL A 115 -12.45 6.69 -11.33
N GLU A 116 -13.78 6.61 -11.28
CA GLU A 116 -14.65 7.28 -12.26
C GLU A 116 -14.47 8.81 -12.25
N GLU A 117 -14.30 9.42 -11.07
CA GLU A 117 -14.06 10.86 -10.93
C GLU A 117 -12.67 11.27 -11.43
N GLU A 118 -11.61 10.55 -11.05
CA GLU A 118 -10.24 10.81 -11.52
C GLU A 118 -10.13 10.65 -13.06
N VAL A 119 -10.75 9.63 -13.64
CA VAL A 119 -10.78 9.43 -15.10
C VAL A 119 -11.54 10.57 -15.80
N ALA A 120 -12.66 11.02 -15.22
CA ALA A 120 -13.41 12.15 -15.77
C ALA A 120 -12.59 13.46 -15.74
N ASP A 121 -11.84 13.70 -14.67
CA ASP A 121 -10.98 14.87 -14.52
C ASP A 121 -9.81 14.86 -15.52
N VAL A 122 -9.22 13.69 -15.77
CA VAL A 122 -8.20 13.50 -16.81
C VAL A 122 -8.78 13.79 -18.20
N ILE A 123 -9.95 13.22 -18.51
CA ILE A 123 -10.64 13.48 -19.79
C ILE A 123 -10.91 14.97 -19.97
N ASN A 124 -11.40 15.65 -18.93
CA ASN A 124 -11.67 17.08 -18.97
C ASN A 124 -10.40 17.90 -19.22
N THR A 125 -9.31 17.58 -18.51
CA THR A 125 -8.00 18.23 -18.68
C THR A 125 -7.46 18.06 -20.10
N LEU A 126 -7.58 16.86 -20.67
CA LEU A 126 -7.19 16.57 -22.05
C LEU A 126 -8.01 17.38 -23.06
N ASN A 127 -9.33 17.46 -22.89
CA ASN A 127 -10.20 18.26 -23.76
C ASN A 127 -9.83 19.75 -23.70
N ILE A 128 -9.64 20.32 -22.51
CA ILE A 128 -9.23 21.72 -22.33
C ILE A 128 -7.89 21.99 -23.03
N THR A 129 -6.94 21.06 -22.91
CA THR A 129 -5.63 21.16 -23.56
C THR A 129 -5.74 21.13 -25.08
N ILE A 130 -6.55 20.22 -25.62
CA ILE A 130 -6.83 20.12 -27.07
C ILE A 130 -7.44 21.44 -27.57
N GLU A 131 -8.47 21.95 -26.91
CA GLU A 131 -9.12 23.21 -27.29
C GLU A 131 -8.15 24.40 -27.26
N GLY A 132 -7.27 24.44 -26.26
CA GLY A 132 -6.21 25.46 -26.16
C GLY A 132 -5.27 25.41 -27.37
N TYR A 133 -4.76 24.23 -27.69
CA TYR A 133 -3.87 24.02 -28.84
C TYR A 133 -4.54 24.31 -30.17
N GLU A 134 -5.81 23.96 -30.36
CA GLU A 134 -6.56 24.29 -31.57
C GLU A 134 -6.73 25.81 -31.74
N LYS A 135 -7.05 26.53 -30.66
CA LYS A 135 -7.16 28.00 -30.67
C LYS A 135 -5.81 28.66 -30.99
N ASP A 136 -4.74 28.19 -30.36
CA ASP A 136 -3.39 28.71 -30.58
C ASP A 136 -2.91 28.41 -32.00
N LEU A 137 -3.18 27.22 -32.54
CA LEU A 137 -2.83 26.86 -33.91
C LEU A 137 -3.52 27.78 -34.94
N ILE A 138 -4.81 28.09 -34.75
CA ILE A 138 -5.55 29.02 -35.62
C ILE A 138 -4.91 30.41 -35.56
N LYS A 139 -4.65 30.91 -34.34
CA LYS A 139 -4.04 32.23 -34.12
C LYS A 139 -2.66 32.32 -34.77
N TYR A 140 -1.75 31.40 -34.43
CA TYR A 140 -0.39 31.42 -34.93
C TYR A 140 -0.33 31.22 -36.45
N THR A 141 -1.21 30.39 -37.02
CA THR A 141 -1.29 30.23 -38.48
C THR A 141 -1.75 31.53 -39.18
N ALA A 142 -2.61 32.33 -38.54
CA ALA A 142 -2.99 33.64 -39.08
C ALA A 142 -1.82 34.62 -39.00
N GLU A 143 -1.12 34.68 -37.86
CA GLU A 143 0.03 35.57 -37.64
C GLU A 143 1.23 35.23 -38.56
N GLU A 144 1.51 33.94 -38.79
CA GLU A 144 2.56 33.46 -39.73
C GLU A 144 2.25 33.85 -41.19
N LYS A 145 0.96 33.92 -41.57
CA LYS A 145 0.56 34.40 -42.92
C LYS A 145 0.81 35.89 -43.11
N GLU A 146 0.59 36.68 -42.05
CA GLU A 146 0.83 38.12 -42.07
C GLU A 146 2.32 38.45 -41.97
N THR A 147 3.06 37.68 -41.15
CA THR A 147 4.51 37.84 -40.93
C THR A 147 5.21 36.49 -41.08
N PRO A 148 5.71 36.14 -42.27
CA PRO A 148 6.38 34.86 -42.50
C PRO A 148 7.56 34.63 -41.55
N GLY A 149 7.60 33.46 -40.92
CA GLY A 149 8.55 33.05 -39.89
C GLY A 149 8.15 33.37 -38.45
N PHE A 150 7.07 34.13 -38.23
CA PHE A 150 6.56 34.45 -36.89
C PHE A 150 5.64 33.33 -36.35
N ASN A 151 6.04 32.71 -35.23
CA ASN A 151 5.41 31.53 -34.60
C ASN A 151 5.58 30.19 -35.33
N LYS A 152 6.41 30.09 -36.38
CA LYS A 152 6.70 28.82 -37.05
C LYS A 152 7.03 27.67 -36.08
N ASP A 153 7.88 27.91 -35.08
CA ASP A 153 8.26 26.89 -34.09
C ASP A 153 7.09 26.47 -33.19
N ASN A 154 6.21 27.42 -32.83
CA ASN A 154 5.00 27.14 -32.04
C ASN A 154 4.01 26.28 -32.85
N ILE A 155 3.84 26.58 -34.14
CA ILE A 155 3.00 25.79 -35.06
C ILE A 155 3.54 24.37 -35.19
N GLU A 156 4.86 24.21 -35.39
CA GLU A 156 5.50 22.89 -35.47
C GLU A 156 5.33 22.10 -34.17
N PHE A 157 5.53 22.76 -33.03
CA PHE A 157 5.29 22.16 -31.71
C PHE A 157 3.86 21.67 -31.53
N ILE A 158 2.86 22.51 -31.84
CA ILE A 158 1.44 22.14 -31.69
C ILE A 158 1.08 20.99 -32.63
N ASN A 159 1.50 21.06 -33.91
CA ASN A 159 1.24 20.00 -34.88
C ASN A 159 1.86 18.65 -34.48
N LYS A 160 2.99 18.67 -33.76
CA LYS A 160 3.58 17.46 -33.18
C LYS A 160 2.79 16.95 -31.98
N ARG A 161 2.30 17.84 -31.10
CA ARG A 161 1.69 17.44 -29.82
C ARG A 161 0.20 17.13 -29.87
N LEU A 162 -0.57 17.91 -30.63
CA LEU A 162 -2.03 17.78 -30.68
C LEU A 162 -2.50 16.34 -31.04
N PRO A 163 -1.92 15.64 -32.04
CA PRO A 163 -2.33 14.27 -32.35
C PRO A 163 -2.07 13.28 -31.21
N LEU A 164 -0.98 13.44 -30.46
CA LEU A 164 -0.62 12.57 -29.34
C LEU A 164 -1.62 12.72 -28.19
N ILE A 165 -2.04 13.94 -27.90
CA ILE A 165 -3.02 14.23 -26.84
C ILE A 165 -4.40 13.72 -27.26
N GLN A 166 -4.78 13.89 -28.53
CA GLN A 166 -6.02 13.32 -29.07
C GLN A 166 -6.05 11.79 -29.00
N GLN A 167 -4.91 11.14 -29.30
CA GLN A 167 -4.78 9.69 -29.13
C GLN A 167 -4.92 9.30 -27.65
N ARG A 168 -4.23 9.97 -26.73
CA ARG A 168 -4.33 9.68 -25.29
C ARG A 168 -5.75 9.85 -24.76
N LEU A 169 -6.47 10.88 -25.20
CA LEU A 169 -7.88 11.08 -24.88
C LEU A 169 -8.75 9.91 -25.34
N LYS A 170 -8.48 9.36 -26.53
CA LYS A 170 -9.19 8.18 -27.02
C LYS A 170 -8.90 6.96 -26.14
N GLU A 171 -7.63 6.73 -25.83
CA GLU A 171 -7.21 5.60 -24.99
C GLU A 171 -7.83 5.66 -23.59
N VAL A 172 -7.79 6.83 -22.93
CA VAL A 172 -8.39 7.01 -21.59
C VAL A 172 -9.90 6.82 -21.60
N LYS A 173 -10.60 7.24 -22.68
CA LYS A 173 -12.05 7.04 -22.83
C LYS A 173 -12.46 5.57 -23.02
N GLU A 174 -11.53 4.71 -23.42
CA GLU A 174 -11.77 3.28 -23.62
C GLU A 174 -11.53 2.47 -22.34
N LEU A 175 -10.89 3.04 -21.31
CA LEU A 175 -10.64 2.38 -20.04
C LEU A 175 -11.92 2.20 -19.22
N ASP A 176 -12.07 1.02 -18.62
CA ASP A 176 -13.06 0.78 -17.59
C ASP A 176 -12.44 0.66 -16.18
N TYR A 177 -13.31 0.64 -15.17
CA TYR A 177 -12.88 0.49 -13.78
C TYR A 177 -12.07 -0.79 -13.55
N GLY A 178 -12.39 -1.89 -14.23
CA GLY A 178 -11.69 -3.16 -14.12
C GLY A 178 -10.25 -3.08 -14.64
N ASP A 179 -10.04 -2.39 -15.78
CA ASP A 179 -8.72 -2.17 -16.36
C ASP A 179 -7.80 -1.43 -15.37
N ILE A 180 -8.32 -0.37 -14.75
CA ILE A 180 -7.59 0.45 -13.78
C ILE A 180 -7.41 -0.31 -12.47
N LYS A 181 -8.46 -0.95 -11.96
CA LYS A 181 -8.45 -1.71 -10.71
C LYS A 181 -7.40 -2.82 -10.72
N ALA A 182 -7.22 -3.48 -11.85
CA ALA A 182 -6.24 -4.56 -12.01
C ALA A 182 -4.80 -4.14 -11.66
N LEU A 183 -4.48 -2.84 -11.70
CA LEU A 183 -3.14 -2.32 -11.41
C LEU A 183 -2.77 -2.37 -9.93
N TYR A 184 -3.75 -2.26 -9.05
CA TYR A 184 -3.57 -2.24 -7.60
C TYR A 184 -4.41 -3.33 -6.91
N SER A 185 -4.56 -4.46 -7.61
CA SER A 185 -5.27 -5.65 -7.16
C SER A 185 -4.42 -6.92 -7.30
N ASN A 186 -4.73 -7.93 -6.47
CA ASN A 186 -4.05 -9.22 -6.42
C ASN A 186 -2.50 -9.10 -6.30
N TYR A 187 -2.04 -8.02 -5.67
CA TYR A 187 -0.62 -7.75 -5.48
C TYR A 187 -0.03 -8.74 -4.48
N SER A 188 1.13 -9.32 -4.79
CA SER A 188 1.84 -10.20 -3.85
C SER A 188 2.55 -9.34 -2.81
N ILE A 189 2.10 -9.39 -1.55
CA ILE A 189 2.76 -8.67 -0.47
C ILE A 189 4.21 -9.13 -0.34
N LYS A 190 5.11 -8.17 -0.14
CA LYS A 190 6.53 -8.41 0.11
C LYS A 190 7.04 -7.39 1.13
N ALA A 191 8.09 -7.74 1.85
CA ALA A 191 8.79 -6.80 2.72
C ALA A 191 10.29 -7.06 2.71
N THR A 192 11.06 -6.01 3.00
CA THR A 192 12.48 -6.11 3.30
C THR A 192 12.71 -5.95 4.79
N VAL A 193 13.72 -6.64 5.33
CA VAL A 193 14.10 -6.53 6.73
C VAL A 193 15.57 -6.22 6.88
N GLY A 194 15.88 -5.38 7.87
CA GLY A 194 17.25 -5.14 8.34
C GLY A 194 17.46 -5.84 9.67
N THR A 195 18.62 -6.48 9.85
CA THR A 195 18.96 -7.18 11.09
C THR A 195 19.74 -6.31 12.08
N ASP A 196 19.73 -6.71 13.35
CA ASP A 196 20.67 -6.17 14.34
C ASP A 196 22.12 -6.59 14.05
N SER A 197 23.06 -6.13 14.89
CA SER A 197 24.49 -6.42 14.73
C SER A 197 24.87 -7.89 14.86
N SER A 198 23.96 -8.75 15.34
CA SER A 198 24.18 -10.19 15.39
C SER A 198 23.80 -10.89 14.08
N GLY A 199 23.02 -10.23 13.21
CA GLY A 199 22.47 -10.82 11.99
C GLY A 199 21.32 -11.80 12.24
N ASN A 200 20.89 -12.00 13.49
CA ASN A 200 19.93 -13.04 13.84
C ASN A 200 18.54 -12.51 14.19
N ASN A 201 18.41 -11.22 14.48
CA ASN A 201 17.13 -10.61 14.84
C ASN A 201 16.81 -9.48 13.88
N VAL A 202 15.56 -9.44 13.41
CA VAL A 202 15.03 -8.32 12.62
C VAL A 202 14.91 -7.09 13.53
N ALA A 203 15.53 -6.00 13.11
CA ALA A 203 15.55 -4.71 13.79
C ALA A 203 14.71 -3.64 13.07
N SER A 204 14.46 -3.82 11.77
CA SER A 204 13.58 -2.97 10.98
C SER A 204 12.90 -3.76 9.87
N GLU A 205 11.72 -3.32 9.48
CA GLU A 205 10.95 -3.91 8.38
C GLU A 205 10.35 -2.80 7.52
N THR A 206 10.37 -3.02 6.20
CA THR A 206 9.74 -2.15 5.21
C THR A 206 8.80 -3.01 4.37
N VAL A 207 7.49 -2.71 4.44
CA VAL A 207 6.45 -3.42 3.71
C VAL A 207 6.14 -2.68 2.40
N TYR A 208 5.98 -3.44 1.31
CA TYR A 208 5.66 -2.89 -0.01
C TYR A 208 4.22 -3.20 -0.40
N PHE A 209 3.57 -2.19 -0.96
CA PHE A 209 2.23 -2.25 -1.54
C PHE A 209 2.28 -1.73 -2.98
N PRO A 210 1.31 -2.06 -3.85
CA PRO A 210 1.22 -1.38 -5.13
C PRO A 210 0.94 0.10 -4.86
N LYS A 211 1.60 1.01 -5.58
CA LYS A 211 1.24 2.42 -5.59
C LYS A 211 -0.24 2.49 -5.96
N PRO A 212 -1.10 3.11 -5.13
CA PRO A 212 -2.51 3.23 -5.47
C PRO A 212 -2.68 4.18 -6.65
N PHE A 213 -3.68 3.90 -7.49
CA PHE A 213 -3.99 4.70 -8.67
C PHE A 213 -4.25 6.17 -8.31
N ASP A 214 -3.61 7.07 -9.04
CA ASP A 214 -3.78 8.52 -8.94
C ASP A 214 -3.96 9.07 -10.38
N SER A 215 -4.79 10.11 -10.60
CA SER A 215 -4.94 10.72 -11.93
C SER A 215 -3.61 11.15 -12.53
N ILE A 216 -2.58 11.45 -11.73
CA ILE A 216 -1.22 11.72 -12.21
C ILE A 216 -0.64 10.57 -13.04
N ASP A 217 -1.04 9.33 -12.75
CA ASP A 217 -0.62 8.13 -13.49
C ASP A 217 -1.22 8.08 -14.89
N LEU A 218 -2.31 8.82 -15.13
CA LEU A 218 -2.88 9.07 -16.45
C LEU A 218 -2.48 10.43 -17.02
N ASN A 219 -1.82 11.27 -16.22
CA ASN A 219 -1.54 12.66 -16.54
C ASN A 219 -0.23 12.83 -17.33
N ILE A 220 -0.18 13.96 -18.04
CA ILE A 220 0.80 14.24 -19.08
C ILE A 220 1.94 15.08 -18.50
N GLU A 221 2.83 14.49 -17.72
CA GLU A 221 3.99 15.26 -17.22
C GLU A 221 5.16 15.30 -18.19
N ASN A 222 5.27 14.39 -19.16
CA ASN A 222 6.41 14.39 -20.09
C ASN A 222 6.09 13.86 -21.51
N ILE A 223 5.88 14.77 -22.46
CA ILE A 223 5.40 14.42 -23.83
C ILE A 223 6.45 13.71 -24.71
N GLU A 224 7.73 13.76 -24.34
CA GLU A 224 8.79 13.12 -25.14
C GLU A 224 8.74 11.58 -25.11
N SER A 225 8.02 10.96 -24.16
CA SER A 225 7.89 9.50 -24.03
C SER A 225 6.61 8.92 -24.65
N PHE A 226 5.76 9.72 -25.32
CA PHE A 226 4.38 9.35 -25.64
C PHE A 226 4.19 8.30 -26.74
N SER A 227 5.10 8.16 -27.71
CA SER A 227 4.82 7.23 -28.81
C SER A 227 4.90 5.76 -28.38
N ASP A 228 5.62 5.48 -27.30
CA ASP A 228 6.03 4.11 -26.96
C ASP A 228 5.56 3.65 -25.56
N THR A 229 5.00 4.56 -24.74
CA THR A 229 4.59 4.22 -23.35
C THR A 229 3.11 3.87 -23.27
N PRO A 230 2.73 2.68 -22.78
CA PRO A 230 1.34 2.29 -22.54
C PRO A 230 0.59 3.32 -21.68
N VAL A 231 -0.72 3.46 -21.88
CA VAL A 231 -1.58 4.34 -21.07
C VAL A 231 -1.61 3.91 -19.61
N ILE A 232 -1.51 2.60 -19.42
CA ILE A 232 -1.43 1.94 -18.15
C ILE A 232 -0.08 1.23 -18.11
N ASP A 233 0.85 1.73 -17.29
CA ASP A 233 2.05 0.98 -16.91
C ASP A 233 1.83 0.34 -15.52
N LYS A 234 2.61 -0.70 -15.19
CA LYS A 234 2.58 -1.27 -13.85
C LYS A 234 2.91 -0.17 -12.84
N LEU A 235 1.99 0.03 -11.90
CA LEU A 235 2.20 0.96 -10.80
C LEU A 235 3.45 0.56 -10.02
N ALA A 236 4.28 1.56 -9.72
CA ALA A 236 5.47 1.38 -8.90
C ALA A 236 5.08 0.84 -7.51
N ASP A 237 6.03 0.29 -6.77
CA ASP A 237 5.78 -0.04 -5.38
C ASP A 237 5.76 1.26 -4.54
N THR A 238 4.79 1.35 -3.63
CA THR A 238 4.91 2.23 -2.46
C THR A 238 5.45 1.40 -1.30
N TYR A 239 6.21 2.02 -0.41
CA TYR A 239 6.82 1.34 0.72
C TYR A 239 6.49 2.07 2.02
N TYR A 240 6.32 1.29 3.09
CA TYR A 240 6.06 1.80 4.43
C TYR A 240 6.99 1.11 5.39
N LYS A 241 7.73 1.92 6.15
CA LYS A 241 8.51 1.40 7.25
C LYS A 241 7.56 1.03 8.39
N VAL A 242 7.66 -0.22 8.86
CA VAL A 242 6.89 -0.65 10.04
C VAL A 242 7.40 0.17 11.23
N GLY A 243 6.53 1.07 11.71
CA GLY A 243 6.86 2.00 12.78
C GLY A 243 6.34 1.53 14.13
N ILE A 244 5.77 2.46 14.90
CA ILE A 244 5.35 2.23 16.28
C ILE A 244 4.06 1.41 16.29
N GLN A 245 3.98 0.40 17.17
CA GLN A 245 2.74 -0.34 17.37
C GLN A 245 1.70 0.57 18.03
N VAL A 246 0.52 0.63 17.45
CA VAL A 246 -0.60 1.43 17.96
C VAL A 246 -1.76 0.52 18.29
N GLN A 247 -2.49 0.89 19.34
CA GLN A 247 -3.73 0.23 19.75
C GLN A 247 -4.68 1.27 20.33
N GLY A 248 -5.98 1.08 20.12
CA GLY A 248 -7.00 1.99 20.59
C GLY A 248 -8.39 1.38 20.48
N ASP A 249 -9.29 1.80 21.36
CA ASP A 249 -10.69 1.38 21.33
C ASP A 249 -11.56 2.50 20.78
N VAL A 250 -12.21 2.23 19.65
CA VAL A 250 -13.22 3.14 19.07
C VAL A 250 -14.58 2.46 19.18
N TYR A 251 -15.52 3.06 19.93
CA TYR A 251 -16.85 2.50 20.17
C TYR A 251 -16.88 1.04 20.66
N LYS A 252 -15.96 0.67 21.56
CA LYS A 252 -15.79 -0.71 22.09
C LYS A 252 -15.30 -1.73 21.05
N GLN A 253 -14.86 -1.27 19.89
CA GLN A 253 -14.15 -2.06 18.91
C GLN A 253 -12.66 -1.76 19.04
N SER A 254 -11.87 -2.79 19.34
CA SER A 254 -10.43 -2.67 19.49
C SER A 254 -9.75 -2.66 18.13
N TYR A 255 -8.93 -1.64 17.90
CA TYR A 255 -8.06 -1.50 16.76
C TYR A 255 -6.62 -1.72 17.22
N ALA A 256 -5.85 -2.41 16.39
CA ALA A 256 -4.41 -2.52 16.55
C ALA A 256 -3.73 -2.46 15.19
N GLY A 257 -2.50 -1.95 15.17
CA GLY A 257 -1.78 -1.73 13.93
C GLY A 257 -0.42 -1.10 14.13
N TYR A 258 0.00 -0.39 13.09
CA TYR A 258 1.27 0.32 13.06
C TYR A 258 1.03 1.78 12.69
N GLN A 259 1.81 2.67 13.28
CA GLN A 259 2.00 4.01 12.78
C GLN A 259 3.12 3.95 11.73
N PHE A 260 2.78 4.15 10.45
CA PHE A 260 3.76 4.12 9.36
C PHE A 260 4.46 5.47 9.15
N ASP A 261 3.78 6.56 9.52
CA ASP A 261 4.30 7.92 9.59
C ASP A 261 3.59 8.64 10.74
N SER A 262 4.15 9.75 11.22
CA SER A 262 3.59 10.63 12.25
C SER A 262 2.11 10.96 12.10
N LYS A 263 1.55 10.90 10.89
CA LYS A 263 0.14 11.23 10.59
C LYS A 263 -0.73 10.07 10.14
N TYR A 264 -0.16 8.87 9.95
CA TYR A 264 -0.87 7.75 9.35
C TYR A 264 -0.79 6.50 10.21
N PHE A 265 -1.97 5.94 10.50
CA PHE A 265 -2.11 4.62 11.11
C PHE A 265 -2.54 3.61 10.06
N PHE A 266 -1.96 2.42 10.14
CA PHE A 266 -2.39 1.26 9.40
C PHE A 266 -2.88 0.19 10.37
N ILE A 267 -4.20 0.09 10.50
CA ILE A 267 -4.85 -0.58 11.64
C ILE A 267 -5.87 -1.62 11.18
N THR A 268 -6.20 -2.56 12.06
CA THR A 268 -7.20 -3.59 11.81
C THR A 268 -7.96 -3.93 13.09
N THR A 269 -9.17 -4.45 12.92
CA THR A 269 -10.02 -5.00 13.99
C THR A 269 -10.08 -6.53 13.95
N SER A 270 -9.37 -7.16 13.00
CA SER A 270 -9.43 -8.59 12.72
C SER A 270 -8.48 -9.46 13.56
N LEU A 271 -7.81 -8.85 14.54
CA LEU A 271 -6.84 -9.51 15.40
C LEU A 271 -7.52 -10.14 16.62
N ASP A 272 -7.06 -11.34 16.96
CA ASP A 272 -7.44 -11.99 18.21
C ASP A 272 -6.76 -11.25 19.38
N SER A 273 -7.43 -11.15 20.52
CA SER A 273 -6.88 -10.45 21.71
C SER A 273 -5.61 -11.09 22.29
N SER A 274 -5.28 -12.31 21.88
CA SER A 274 -4.03 -13.00 22.19
C SER A 274 -2.89 -12.74 21.20
N VAL A 275 -3.11 -11.92 20.17
CA VAL A 275 -2.13 -11.60 19.14
C VAL A 275 -1.56 -10.20 19.38
N ASN A 276 -0.25 -10.14 19.53
CA ASN A 276 0.50 -8.88 19.55
C ASN A 276 1.16 -8.67 18.18
N LEU A 277 1.15 -7.45 17.68
CA LEU A 277 1.86 -7.10 16.46
C LEU A 277 3.36 -6.95 16.74
N GLY A 278 4.18 -7.10 15.72
CA GLY A 278 5.65 -7.14 15.82
C GLY A 278 6.30 -7.04 14.45
N LEU A 279 7.61 -7.17 14.42
CA LEU A 279 8.33 -7.33 13.15
C LEU A 279 8.27 -8.79 12.71
N ASP A 280 8.31 -9.01 11.40
CA ASP A 280 8.47 -10.33 10.82
C ASP A 280 9.85 -10.94 11.13
N THR A 281 9.98 -12.26 10.94
CA THR A 281 11.26 -12.97 11.07
C THR A 281 11.86 -13.26 9.69
N LEU A 282 13.15 -13.57 9.65
CA LEU A 282 13.85 -13.94 8.40
C LEU A 282 13.23 -15.17 7.71
N ASP A 283 12.57 -16.04 8.47
CA ASP A 283 11.90 -17.24 7.96
C ASP A 283 10.48 -16.95 7.44
N THR A 284 9.94 -15.74 7.61
CA THR A 284 8.62 -15.38 7.09
C THR A 284 8.65 -15.40 5.55
N LYS A 285 7.63 -16.03 4.96
CA LYS A 285 7.42 -16.05 3.50
C LYS A 285 7.26 -14.62 2.95
N ASN A 286 7.90 -14.35 1.81
CA ASN A 286 7.93 -13.04 1.12
C ASN A 286 8.72 -11.94 1.86
N ILE A 287 9.61 -12.34 2.79
CA ILE A 287 10.64 -11.47 3.35
C ILE A 287 11.94 -11.63 2.56
N THR A 288 12.63 -10.52 2.33
CA THR A 288 14.02 -10.48 1.87
C THR A 288 14.88 -9.65 2.82
N GLU A 289 16.12 -10.04 3.04
CA GLU A 289 17.08 -9.25 3.82
C GLU A 289 17.68 -8.11 2.97
N GLU A 290 17.92 -6.95 3.58
CA GLU A 290 18.55 -5.77 2.93
C GLU A 290 20.06 -5.91 2.69
#